data_AF-A0A965XXX6-F1
#
_entry.id   AF-A0A965XXX6-F1
#
_cell.length_a   1.000
_cell.length_b   1.000
_cell.length_c   1.000
_cell.angle_alpha   90.00
_cell.angle_beta   90.00
_cell.angle_gamma   90.00
#
_symmetry.space_group_name_H-M   'P 1'
#
loop_
_entity.id
_entity.type
_entity.pdbx_description
1 polymer ?
#
loop_
_entity_poly.entity_id
_entity_poly.type
_entity_poly.pdbx_seq_one_letter_code
_entity_poly.pdbx_strand_id
1 'polypeptide(L)'
;MGSAKIVETIKKGKESIAQWNPSFLKASDYAVYVSYHSFPNSSENVTYTVRHAVGTTKFKVNQKIGGGTWIYLGTFYFDNSSTLDQGVSVSNHTGDKNKIVSADGVKFGGGLGNIARAPSERGIESNRKSSSNEPLQTFHIGYEVNPETSGYPRFTEGARYWLQWAGFNDSIYSPNQNQNDYNDDYMSRGKWVNALSGGSVKNPYEKGLGIPVDLAFAFHTDAGTTLNDSIVGTLGIYSRFSNGSDLFPNDSPRLTSRYMTDLIQTQIVEDIQYLHEPIWQRRGLWDKSYSESRTPVVPTMLLELLSHQNLADMRYGLDPQFRFDVSRAIYKGMLRYLSTVDGSPYVVQPLPVNSFSITSTGTVAKLEWMATEDPLEPSAVPEKYIVYTRINGTGFDNGTITNTTSFSKEIIPGQIYSFKITALNEGGESFPSEILSVYNSPESNGKILIINTFDKISAPVSFASKDSMYAGFEDSKDSGVPYLFDGSYIGSQYEFRRVIPWMDDDSPGFGASYANFESKVIAGNTFDYPYVHGKIFADLGYSFVSTSRNGLERIALDKEPFFMVDVIAGKQGQSKTGRGTSGI
;
A
#
# COMPACT_ATOMS: atom_id res chain seq x y z
N MET A 1 8.97 10.83 -24.25
CA MET A 1 10.07 10.27 -23.42
C MET A 1 11.31 11.12 -23.63
N GLY A 2 12.10 11.32 -22.57
CA GLY A 2 13.34 12.11 -22.61
C GLY A 2 14.46 11.41 -23.39
N SER A 3 15.61 12.05 -23.50
CA SER A 3 16.81 11.44 -24.10
C SER A 3 17.52 10.56 -23.06
N ALA A 4 17.47 9.23 -23.22
CA ALA A 4 18.27 8.33 -22.39
C ALA A 4 19.76 8.41 -22.75
N LYS A 5 20.63 8.34 -21.74
CA LYS A 5 22.07 8.11 -21.91
C LYS A 5 22.34 6.60 -21.95
N ILE A 6 23.28 6.19 -22.80
CA ILE A 6 23.59 4.77 -23.04
C ILE A 6 25.10 4.57 -22.93
N VAL A 7 25.52 3.47 -22.32
CA VAL A 7 26.93 3.09 -22.22
C VAL A 7 27.06 1.56 -22.24
N GLU A 8 28.17 1.05 -22.77
CA GLU A 8 28.48 -0.39 -22.74
C GLU A 8 28.80 -0.87 -21.32
N THR A 9 28.45 -2.12 -21.02
CA THR A 9 28.75 -2.76 -19.75
C THR A 9 30.23 -3.11 -19.63
N ILE A 10 30.75 -3.07 -18.41
CA ILE A 10 32.13 -3.50 -18.11
C ILE A 10 32.15 -4.61 -17.05
N LYS A 11 33.24 -5.39 -17.06
CA LYS A 11 33.57 -6.39 -16.03
C LYS A 11 34.69 -5.95 -15.08
N LYS A 12 35.61 -5.14 -15.60
CA LYS A 12 36.82 -4.66 -14.91
C LYS A 12 37.20 -3.30 -15.51
N GLY A 13 37.88 -2.46 -14.72
CA GLY A 13 38.31 -1.13 -15.14
C GLY A 13 37.47 -0.02 -14.52
N LYS A 14 37.64 1.20 -15.03
CA LYS A 14 36.95 2.39 -14.51
C LYS A 14 35.49 2.38 -14.95
N GLU A 15 34.58 2.38 -13.97
CA GLU A 15 33.14 2.44 -14.22
C GLU A 15 32.68 3.84 -14.66
N SER A 16 31.59 3.86 -15.43
CA SER A 16 30.81 5.04 -15.74
C SER A 16 29.56 5.04 -14.87
N ILE A 17 29.28 6.18 -14.23
CA ILE A 17 28.17 6.34 -13.29
C ILE A 17 27.31 7.53 -13.72
N ALA A 18 25.99 7.33 -13.78
CA ALA A 18 25.03 8.43 -13.82
C ALA A 18 24.44 8.62 -12.41
N GLN A 19 24.25 9.88 -11.98
CA GLN A 19 23.80 10.23 -10.64
C GLN A 19 22.70 11.30 -10.69
N TRP A 20 21.72 11.17 -9.78
CA TRP A 20 20.65 12.13 -9.53
C TRP A 20 20.67 12.47 -8.04
N ASN A 21 21.15 13.67 -7.70
CA ASN A 21 21.33 14.12 -6.32
C ASN A 21 20.46 15.38 -6.09
N PRO A 22 19.14 15.23 -5.88
CA PRO A 22 18.26 16.38 -5.66
C PRO A 22 18.51 17.00 -4.28
N SER A 23 18.21 18.29 -4.14
CA SER A 23 18.12 18.94 -2.84
C SER A 23 16.73 18.73 -2.24
N PHE A 24 16.66 18.11 -1.06
CA PHE A 24 15.40 17.87 -0.37
C PHE A 24 15.04 19.07 0.51
N LEU A 25 13.86 19.67 0.31
CA LEU A 25 13.41 20.81 1.10
C LEU A 25 12.89 20.40 2.49
N LYS A 26 12.42 19.16 2.62
CA LYS A 26 11.87 18.60 3.85
C LYS A 26 12.51 17.24 4.10
N ALA A 27 12.98 17.02 5.34
CA ALA A 27 13.43 15.70 5.74
C ALA A 27 12.21 14.77 5.89
N SER A 28 12.17 13.68 5.12
CA SER A 28 11.01 12.78 5.08
C SER A 28 11.31 11.50 4.31
N ASP A 29 10.34 10.59 4.32
CA ASP A 29 10.33 9.41 3.48
C ASP A 29 9.85 9.76 2.06
N TYR A 30 10.66 9.42 1.05
CA TYR A 30 10.33 9.60 -0.35
C TYR A 30 10.33 8.27 -1.08
N ALA A 31 9.22 7.99 -1.78
CA ALA A 31 9.15 6.89 -2.73
C ALA A 31 10.08 7.16 -3.92
N VAL A 32 11.00 6.26 -4.21
CA VAL A 32 11.99 6.38 -5.28
C VAL A 32 11.62 5.50 -6.45
N TYR A 33 11.58 6.09 -7.65
CA TYR A 33 11.32 5.37 -8.89
C TYR A 33 12.39 5.69 -9.93
N VAL A 34 12.67 4.74 -10.81
CA VAL A 34 13.64 4.90 -11.90
C VAL A 34 12.99 4.61 -13.25
N SER A 35 13.43 5.34 -14.28
CA SER A 35 13.07 5.13 -15.69
C SER A 35 14.34 4.87 -16.50
N TYR A 36 14.22 4.04 -17.52
CA TYR A 36 15.28 3.67 -18.46
C TYR A 36 14.67 3.27 -19.80
N HIS A 37 15.50 3.14 -20.84
CA HIS A 37 15.07 2.61 -22.14
C HIS A 37 15.53 1.16 -22.31
N SER A 38 14.65 0.31 -22.85
CA SER A 38 14.98 -1.08 -23.15
C SER A 38 15.46 -1.23 -24.59
N PHE A 39 16.53 -2.01 -24.78
CA PHE A 39 17.11 -2.35 -26.07
C PHE A 39 17.37 -3.86 -26.15
N PRO A 40 17.48 -4.45 -27.36
CA PRO A 40 17.74 -5.89 -27.51
C PRO A 40 18.99 -6.39 -26.77
N ASN A 41 20.02 -5.56 -26.64
CA ASN A 41 21.26 -5.85 -25.93
C ASN A 41 21.37 -5.18 -24.54
N SER A 42 20.26 -4.72 -23.94
CA SER A 42 20.26 -4.26 -22.55
C SER A 42 20.73 -5.36 -21.58
N SER A 43 21.37 -4.94 -20.50
CA SER A 43 21.72 -5.80 -19.37
C SER A 43 20.49 -6.13 -18.50
N GLU A 44 20.46 -7.34 -17.95
CA GLU A 44 19.46 -7.77 -16.97
C GLU A 44 19.91 -7.52 -15.51
N ASN A 45 21.16 -7.10 -15.32
CA ASN A 45 21.85 -7.05 -14.03
C ASN A 45 22.30 -5.64 -13.66
N VAL A 46 21.53 -4.62 -14.06
CA VAL A 46 21.91 -3.22 -13.82
C VAL A 46 21.75 -2.87 -12.35
N THR A 47 22.81 -2.36 -11.73
CA THR A 47 22.77 -1.99 -10.31
C THR A 47 22.41 -0.52 -10.13
N TYR A 48 21.25 -0.28 -9.52
CA TYR A 48 20.86 1.01 -8.98
C TYR A 48 21.24 1.08 -7.50
N THR A 49 21.71 2.24 -7.07
CA THR A 49 22.13 2.50 -5.69
C THR A 49 21.39 3.73 -5.19
N VAL A 50 20.59 3.57 -4.14
CA VAL A 50 19.92 4.67 -3.43
C VAL A 50 20.77 5.02 -2.22
N ARG A 51 21.39 6.20 -2.23
CA ARG A 51 22.07 6.80 -1.06
C ARG A 51 21.05 7.63 -0.31
N HIS A 52 20.68 7.19 0.88
CA HIS A 52 19.69 7.84 1.74
C HIS A 52 20.37 8.28 3.04
N ALA A 53 19.69 9.04 3.91
CA ALA A 53 20.34 9.72 5.04
C ALA A 53 21.06 8.80 6.03
N VAL A 54 20.69 7.51 6.04
CA VAL A 54 21.14 6.51 7.01
C VAL A 54 21.85 5.32 6.37
N GLY A 55 22.19 5.42 5.09
CA GLY A 55 22.99 4.41 4.42
C GLY A 55 22.76 4.32 2.92
N THR A 56 22.88 3.10 2.42
CA THR A 56 22.78 2.82 0.99
C THR A 56 22.06 1.51 0.75
N THR A 57 21.10 1.51 -0.17
CA THR A 57 20.39 0.31 -0.62
C THR A 57 20.67 0.08 -2.11
N LYS A 58 20.88 -1.17 -2.51
CA LYS A 58 21.21 -1.54 -3.89
C LYS A 58 20.14 -2.44 -4.48
N PHE A 59 19.80 -2.19 -5.74
CA PHE A 59 18.79 -2.92 -6.50
C PHE A 59 19.38 -3.44 -7.80
N LYS A 60 19.07 -4.69 -8.15
CA LYS A 60 19.31 -5.22 -9.49
C LYS A 60 18.05 -5.03 -10.32
N VAL A 61 18.19 -4.38 -11.47
CA VAL A 61 17.09 -4.07 -12.37
C VAL A 61 17.36 -4.69 -13.74
N ASN A 62 16.39 -5.45 -14.23
CA ASN A 62 16.41 -6.00 -15.57
C ASN A 62 15.98 -4.94 -16.59
N GLN A 63 16.93 -4.36 -17.33
CA GLN A 63 16.62 -3.31 -18.31
C GLN A 63 16.17 -3.84 -19.69
N LYS A 64 16.01 -5.14 -19.88
CA LYS A 64 15.45 -5.69 -21.13
C LYS A 64 13.93 -5.52 -21.25
N ILE A 65 13.25 -5.35 -20.13
CA ILE A 65 11.79 -5.25 -20.06
C ILE A 65 11.41 -3.95 -19.34
N GLY A 66 10.16 -3.51 -19.47
CA GLY A 66 9.64 -2.38 -18.69
C GLY A 66 10.22 -1.00 -19.00
N GLY A 67 11.08 -0.86 -20.01
CA GLY A 67 11.63 0.43 -20.42
C GLY A 67 10.53 1.44 -20.80
N GLY A 68 10.76 2.71 -20.46
CA GLY A 68 9.79 3.80 -20.65
C GLY A 68 8.70 3.87 -19.58
N THR A 69 8.85 3.15 -18.46
CA THR A 69 7.95 3.19 -17.31
C THR A 69 8.69 3.59 -16.02
N TRP A 70 7.93 3.80 -14.94
CA TRP A 70 8.47 4.12 -13.61
C TRP A 70 8.55 2.87 -12.72
N ILE A 71 9.76 2.37 -12.48
CA ILE A 71 10.00 1.21 -11.62
C ILE A 71 10.25 1.66 -10.19
N TYR A 72 9.41 1.23 -9.25
CA TYR A 72 9.55 1.53 -7.83
C TYR A 72 10.74 0.75 -7.24
N LEU A 73 11.65 1.45 -6.56
CA LEU A 73 12.77 0.83 -5.85
C LEU A 73 12.50 0.69 -4.35
N GLY A 74 11.67 1.56 -3.77
CA GLY A 74 11.44 1.60 -2.33
C GLY A 74 11.14 3.00 -1.85
N THR A 75 10.86 3.12 -0.56
CA THR A 75 10.67 4.40 0.12
C THR A 75 11.78 4.57 1.14
N PHE A 76 12.46 5.71 1.09
CA PHE A 76 13.67 5.95 1.89
C PHE A 76 13.62 7.33 2.53
N TYR A 77 14.20 7.43 3.73
CA TYR A 77 14.33 8.70 4.42
C TYR A 77 15.47 9.53 3.83
N PHE A 78 15.14 10.71 3.33
CA PHE A 78 16.10 11.71 2.89
C PHE A 78 16.07 12.91 3.85
N ASP A 79 17.24 13.42 4.20
CA ASP A 79 17.40 14.59 5.04
C ASP A 79 17.50 15.87 4.21
N ASN A 80 17.15 17.02 4.78
CA ASN A 80 17.24 18.32 4.09
C ASN A 80 18.63 18.96 4.19
N SER A 81 19.59 18.32 4.88
CA SER A 81 20.97 18.77 4.94
C SER A 81 21.65 18.70 3.57
N SER A 82 22.16 19.85 3.12
CA SER A 82 22.94 19.98 1.89
C SER A 82 24.33 19.35 1.95
N THR A 83 24.76 18.87 3.12
CA THR A 83 26.09 18.26 3.30
C THR A 83 26.10 16.76 3.10
N LEU A 84 24.93 16.11 3.03
CA LEU A 84 24.84 14.66 2.84
C LEU A 84 24.85 14.32 1.34
N ASP A 85 25.69 13.36 0.94
CA ASP A 85 25.63 12.76 -0.41
C ASP A 85 24.44 11.80 -0.48
N GLN A 86 23.30 12.33 -0.91
CA GLN A 86 22.05 11.61 -1.04
C GLN A 86 21.55 11.65 -2.49
N GLY A 87 20.91 10.57 -2.92
CA GLY A 87 20.36 10.48 -4.27
C GLY A 87 20.37 9.07 -4.82
N VAL A 88 20.27 8.96 -6.13
CA VAL A 88 20.30 7.69 -6.85
C VAL A 88 21.46 7.67 -7.82
N SER A 89 22.09 6.52 -7.99
CA SER A 89 23.07 6.30 -9.06
C SER A 89 22.91 4.96 -9.74
N VAL A 90 23.34 4.89 -10.99
CA VAL A 90 23.41 3.66 -11.78
C VAL A 90 24.80 3.49 -12.37
N SER A 91 25.32 2.27 -12.32
CA SER A 91 26.66 1.90 -12.82
C SER A 91 26.58 0.97 -14.04
N ASN A 92 27.51 1.14 -14.98
CA ASN A 92 27.71 0.21 -16.10
C ASN A 92 28.53 -1.04 -15.73
N HIS A 93 28.96 -1.16 -14.47
CA HIS A 93 29.64 -2.35 -13.96
C HIS A 93 28.62 -3.43 -13.60
N THR A 94 28.11 -4.13 -14.62
CA THR A 94 27.11 -5.19 -14.45
C THR A 94 27.74 -6.59 -14.39
N GLY A 95 29.00 -6.72 -14.81
CA GLY A 95 29.64 -8.02 -15.01
C GLY A 95 29.28 -8.68 -16.36
N ASP A 96 28.48 -8.02 -17.21
CA ASP A 96 28.14 -8.53 -18.55
C ASP A 96 29.17 -8.12 -19.61
N LYS A 97 29.22 -8.89 -20.71
CA LYS A 97 30.01 -8.57 -21.91
C LYS A 97 29.08 -8.18 -23.07
N ASN A 98 29.43 -7.14 -23.81
CA ASN A 98 28.70 -6.68 -25.01
C ASN A 98 27.21 -6.36 -24.74
N LYS A 99 26.89 -5.89 -23.54
CA LYS A 99 25.56 -5.39 -23.17
C LYS A 99 25.62 -3.89 -22.96
N ILE A 100 24.46 -3.27 -22.83
CA ILE A 100 24.36 -1.85 -22.52
C ILE A 100 23.55 -1.59 -21.25
N VAL A 101 23.86 -0.45 -20.62
CA VAL A 101 23.05 0.18 -19.58
C VAL A 101 22.48 1.47 -20.15
N SER A 102 21.21 1.73 -19.87
CA SER A 102 20.57 3.01 -20.17
C SER A 102 20.12 3.72 -18.90
N ALA A 103 20.13 5.05 -18.94
CA ALA A 103 19.78 5.93 -17.83
C ALA A 103 18.93 7.09 -18.34
N ASP A 104 17.74 7.30 -17.77
CA ASP A 104 16.82 8.36 -18.16
C ASP A 104 16.47 9.26 -16.95
N GLY A 105 15.48 8.85 -16.14
CA GLY A 105 14.93 9.67 -15.06
C GLY A 105 14.88 8.97 -13.71
N VAL A 106 14.91 9.77 -12.64
CA VAL A 106 14.63 9.34 -11.26
C VAL A 106 13.56 10.25 -10.69
N LYS A 107 12.59 9.66 -10.01
CA LYS A 107 11.49 10.37 -9.34
C LYS A 107 11.56 10.12 -7.83
N PHE A 108 11.40 11.20 -7.07
CA PHE A 108 11.28 11.18 -5.61
C PHE A 108 9.88 11.70 -5.24
N GLY A 109 9.00 10.82 -4.76
CA GLY A 109 7.60 11.11 -4.42
C GLY A 109 6.62 11.02 -5.61
N GLY A 110 5.38 11.46 -5.38
CA GLY A 110 4.28 11.43 -6.38
C GLY A 110 3.78 12.80 -6.83
N GLY A 111 3.84 13.81 -5.94
CA GLY A 111 3.43 15.18 -6.24
C GLY A 111 1.93 15.37 -6.46
N LEU A 112 1.58 16.55 -6.96
CA LEU A 112 0.21 16.92 -7.37
C LEU A 112 -0.05 16.52 -8.83
N GLY A 113 -1.33 16.39 -9.17
CA GLY A 113 -1.82 16.26 -10.53
C GLY A 113 -1.42 17.45 -11.39
N ASN A 114 -0.87 17.17 -12.57
CA ASN A 114 -0.33 18.18 -13.48
C ASN A 114 -0.82 18.00 -14.93
N ILE A 115 -1.84 17.17 -15.13
CA ILE A 115 -2.48 16.98 -16.42
C ILE A 115 -3.64 17.98 -16.50
N ALA A 116 -3.47 19.01 -17.32
CA ALA A 116 -4.53 19.99 -17.57
C ALA A 116 -5.52 19.43 -18.60
N ARG A 117 -6.83 19.64 -18.36
CA ARG A 117 -7.91 19.07 -19.16
C ARG A 117 -8.92 20.12 -19.59
N ALA A 118 -9.36 19.99 -20.83
CA ALA A 118 -10.50 20.68 -21.40
C ALA A 118 -11.41 19.67 -22.11
N PRO A 119 -12.68 20.01 -22.35
CA PRO A 119 -13.57 19.26 -23.23
C PRO A 119 -12.91 18.85 -24.54
N SER A 120 -13.18 17.63 -25.00
CA SER A 120 -12.70 17.18 -26.31
C SER A 120 -13.26 18.03 -27.44
N GLU A 121 -12.42 18.39 -28.41
CA GLU A 121 -12.85 19.06 -29.65
C GLU A 121 -13.85 18.22 -30.43
N ARG A 122 -13.84 16.88 -30.23
CA ARG A 122 -14.78 15.94 -30.84
C ARG A 122 -16.12 15.84 -30.09
N GLY A 123 -16.31 16.64 -29.05
CA GLY A 123 -17.49 16.62 -28.19
C GLY A 123 -17.36 15.63 -27.03
N ILE A 124 -18.25 15.79 -26.05
CA ILE A 124 -18.33 15.00 -24.81
C ILE A 124 -19.45 13.97 -24.96
N GLU A 125 -19.20 12.74 -24.54
CA GLU A 125 -20.19 11.67 -24.48
C GLU A 125 -20.69 11.45 -23.05
N SER A 126 -22.01 11.36 -22.88
CA SER A 126 -22.64 11.04 -21.59
C SER A 126 -22.23 9.66 -21.07
N ASN A 127 -22.09 9.54 -19.75
CA ASN A 127 -22.05 8.26 -19.08
C ASN A 127 -23.40 7.54 -19.28
N ARG A 128 -23.33 6.26 -19.66
CA ARG A 128 -24.51 5.40 -19.74
C ARG A 128 -24.23 4.09 -19.02
N LYS A 129 -25.29 3.51 -18.44
CA LYS A 129 -25.21 2.16 -17.88
C LYS A 129 -24.78 1.19 -18.97
N SER A 130 -23.94 0.23 -18.63
CA SER A 130 -23.47 -0.82 -19.55
C SER A 130 -24.60 -1.68 -20.13
N SER A 131 -25.78 -1.69 -19.47
CA SER A 131 -27.00 -2.36 -19.93
C SER A 131 -27.88 -1.50 -20.86
N SER A 132 -27.55 -0.23 -21.08
CA SER A 132 -28.35 0.68 -21.91
C SER A 132 -28.11 0.43 -23.40
N ASN A 133 -29.20 0.35 -24.16
CA ASN A 133 -29.18 0.30 -25.62
C ASN A 133 -29.39 1.67 -26.27
N GLU A 134 -29.55 2.73 -25.48
CA GLU A 134 -29.75 4.08 -26.01
C GLU A 134 -28.51 4.53 -26.81
N PRO A 135 -28.71 5.21 -27.95
CA PRO A 135 -27.61 5.78 -28.73
C PRO A 135 -26.72 6.67 -27.87
N LEU A 136 -25.41 6.61 -28.08
CA LEU A 136 -24.49 7.56 -27.46
C LEU A 136 -24.83 8.96 -27.97
N GLN A 137 -24.98 9.89 -27.05
CA GLN A 137 -25.17 11.30 -27.35
C GLN A 137 -23.85 12.02 -27.16
N THR A 138 -23.44 12.78 -28.17
CA THR A 138 -22.26 13.63 -28.15
C THR A 138 -22.70 15.08 -28.19
N PHE A 139 -22.17 15.91 -27.30
CA PHE A 139 -22.48 17.34 -27.24
C PHE A 139 -21.19 18.16 -27.23
N HIS A 140 -21.25 19.32 -27.90
CA HIS A 140 -20.14 20.26 -27.97
C HIS A 140 -20.42 21.45 -27.06
N ILE A 141 -19.41 21.89 -26.33
CA ILE A 141 -19.48 23.10 -25.53
C ILE A 141 -19.24 24.29 -26.46
N GLY A 142 -20.21 25.20 -26.52
CA GLY A 142 -20.21 26.35 -27.44
C GLY A 142 -19.32 27.53 -27.03
N TYR A 143 -18.44 27.33 -26.05
CA TYR A 143 -17.49 28.33 -25.56
C TYR A 143 -16.13 27.69 -25.28
N GLU A 144 -15.08 28.51 -25.34
CA GLU A 144 -13.72 28.07 -25.06
C GLU A 144 -13.55 27.79 -23.56
N VAL A 145 -13.03 26.61 -23.23
CA VAL A 145 -12.74 26.20 -21.86
C VAL A 145 -11.22 26.12 -21.71
N ASN A 146 -10.68 26.92 -20.80
CA ASN A 146 -9.27 26.86 -20.46
C ASN A 146 -8.95 25.50 -19.82
N PRO A 147 -7.87 24.80 -20.23
CA PRO A 147 -7.49 23.56 -19.59
C PRO A 147 -7.12 23.76 -18.12
N GLU A 148 -7.67 22.93 -17.23
CA GLU A 148 -7.42 22.99 -15.79
C GLU A 148 -6.82 21.69 -15.27
N THR A 149 -5.86 21.79 -14.34
CA THR A 149 -5.36 20.64 -13.57
C THR A 149 -6.30 20.33 -12.41
N SER A 150 -6.35 19.07 -11.97
CA SER A 150 -7.15 18.68 -10.80
C SER A 150 -6.83 19.50 -9.55
N GLY A 151 -5.54 19.82 -9.33
CA GLY A 151 -5.07 20.41 -8.06
C GLY A 151 -5.00 19.39 -6.91
N TYR A 152 -5.25 18.12 -7.19
CA TYR A 152 -5.31 17.05 -6.19
C TYR A 152 -3.97 16.31 -6.10
N PRO A 153 -3.65 15.64 -4.98
CA PRO A 153 -2.54 14.70 -4.93
C PRO A 153 -2.68 13.65 -6.03
N ARG A 154 -1.59 13.34 -6.74
CA ARG A 154 -1.66 12.42 -7.90
C ARG A 154 -2.26 11.05 -7.58
N PHE A 155 -2.13 10.59 -6.33
CA PHE A 155 -2.67 9.29 -5.91
C PHE A 155 -4.20 9.25 -5.83
N THR A 156 -4.89 10.40 -5.89
CA THR A 156 -6.36 10.48 -5.95
C THR A 156 -6.89 10.67 -7.36
N GLU A 157 -6.01 10.83 -8.37
CA GLU A 157 -6.42 10.93 -9.76
C GLU A 157 -6.77 9.57 -10.35
N GLY A 158 -7.70 9.55 -11.31
CA GLY A 158 -8.03 8.35 -12.09
C GLY A 158 -6.81 7.73 -12.78
N ALA A 159 -6.86 6.41 -12.96
CA ALA A 159 -5.88 5.61 -13.69
C ALA A 159 -5.49 6.22 -15.04
N ARG A 160 -6.42 6.82 -15.79
CA ARG A 160 -6.07 7.44 -17.09
C ARG A 160 -5.07 8.58 -16.96
N TYR A 161 -5.20 9.43 -15.95
CA TYR A 161 -4.31 10.57 -15.73
C TYR A 161 -2.93 10.10 -15.29
N TRP A 162 -2.92 9.09 -14.42
CA TRP A 162 -1.68 8.43 -14.03
C TRP A 162 -0.98 7.79 -15.23
N LEU A 163 -1.69 7.08 -16.11
CA LEU A 163 -1.12 6.44 -17.29
C LEU A 163 -0.60 7.45 -18.31
N GLN A 164 -1.33 8.55 -18.54
CA GLN A 164 -0.86 9.65 -19.38
C GLN A 164 0.45 10.23 -18.84
N TRP A 165 0.49 10.52 -17.54
CA TRP A 165 1.68 11.06 -16.89
C TRP A 165 2.84 10.05 -16.84
N ALA A 166 2.54 8.75 -16.70
CA ALA A 166 3.50 7.68 -16.75
C ALA A 166 4.06 7.42 -18.16
N GLY A 167 3.56 8.13 -19.18
CA GLY A 167 4.12 8.11 -20.54
C GLY A 167 3.49 7.07 -21.46
N PHE A 168 2.36 6.47 -21.09
CA PHE A 168 1.64 5.56 -21.98
C PHE A 168 1.00 6.32 -23.15
N ASN A 169 0.83 5.64 -24.28
CA ASN A 169 0.18 6.20 -25.45
C ASN A 169 -1.34 6.42 -25.22
N ASP A 170 -1.92 7.39 -25.90
CA ASP A 170 -3.34 7.76 -25.79
C ASP A 170 -4.30 6.62 -26.17
N SER A 171 -3.90 5.68 -27.04
CA SER A 171 -4.67 4.45 -27.30
C SER A 171 -4.85 3.54 -26.06
N ILE A 172 -4.04 3.75 -25.02
CA ILE A 172 -4.10 3.04 -23.74
C ILE A 172 -4.93 3.83 -22.73
N TYR A 173 -4.57 5.10 -22.46
CA TYR A 173 -5.21 5.89 -21.40
C TYR A 173 -6.48 6.63 -21.84
N SER A 174 -6.72 6.75 -23.14
CA SER A 174 -7.84 7.49 -23.72
C SER A 174 -8.47 6.71 -24.90
N PRO A 175 -8.96 5.47 -24.68
CA PRO A 175 -9.54 4.66 -25.76
C PRO A 175 -10.76 5.30 -26.44
N ASN A 176 -11.46 6.20 -25.76
CA ASN A 176 -12.58 6.99 -26.30
C ASN A 176 -12.14 8.41 -26.70
N GLN A 177 -10.84 8.62 -26.97
CA GLN A 177 -10.29 9.85 -27.56
C GLN A 177 -10.71 11.13 -26.80
N ASN A 178 -10.66 11.06 -25.47
CA ASN A 178 -11.00 12.14 -24.54
C ASN A 178 -12.48 12.54 -24.53
N GLN A 179 -13.37 11.79 -25.19
CA GLN A 179 -14.80 12.10 -25.24
C GLN A 179 -15.54 11.63 -23.97
N ASN A 180 -14.99 10.63 -23.25
CA ASN A 180 -15.57 10.15 -21.99
C ASN A 180 -14.48 9.76 -20.99
N ASP A 181 -14.28 10.61 -19.98
CA ASP A 181 -13.23 10.45 -18.99
C ASP A 181 -13.48 9.25 -18.05
N TYR A 182 -14.74 8.99 -17.70
CA TYR A 182 -15.12 7.88 -16.83
C TYR A 182 -14.82 6.52 -17.49
N ASN A 183 -15.22 6.36 -18.75
CA ASN A 183 -14.95 5.16 -19.54
C ASN A 183 -13.47 5.00 -19.82
N ASP A 184 -12.78 6.08 -20.19
CA ASP A 184 -11.34 6.06 -20.39
C ASP A 184 -10.60 5.60 -19.13
N ASP A 185 -11.09 5.97 -17.95
CA ASP A 185 -10.48 5.59 -16.68
C ASP A 185 -10.47 4.07 -16.45
N TYR A 186 -11.64 3.44 -16.36
CA TYR A 186 -11.69 2.00 -16.08
C TYR A 186 -11.28 1.14 -17.28
N MET A 187 -11.48 1.59 -18.53
CA MET A 187 -11.09 0.83 -19.72
C MET A 187 -9.58 0.80 -19.93
N SER A 188 -8.87 1.85 -19.48
CA SER A 188 -7.41 1.93 -19.64
C SER A 188 -6.65 0.87 -18.83
N ARG A 189 -7.17 0.45 -17.67
CA ARG A 189 -6.51 -0.49 -16.75
C ARG A 189 -6.21 -1.83 -17.41
N GLY A 190 -7.18 -2.39 -18.15
CA GLY A 190 -6.97 -3.65 -18.86
C GLY A 190 -6.03 -3.51 -20.06
N LYS A 191 -6.11 -2.39 -20.79
CA LYS A 191 -5.18 -2.08 -21.90
C LYS A 191 -3.76 -1.89 -21.39
N TRP A 192 -3.60 -1.32 -20.20
CA TRP A 192 -2.32 -1.19 -19.55
C TRP A 192 -1.69 -2.56 -19.26
N VAL A 193 -2.43 -3.51 -18.69
CA VAL A 193 -1.96 -4.90 -18.50
C VAL A 193 -1.48 -5.53 -19.80
N ASN A 194 -2.22 -5.33 -20.90
CA ASN A 194 -1.83 -5.86 -22.21
C ASN A 194 -0.55 -5.19 -22.73
N ALA A 195 -0.42 -3.86 -22.58
CA ALA A 195 0.78 -3.12 -22.95
C ALA A 195 2.02 -3.55 -22.14
N LEU A 196 1.86 -3.84 -20.84
CA LEU A 196 2.94 -4.39 -20.01
C LEU A 196 3.37 -5.78 -20.50
N SER A 197 2.38 -6.64 -20.79
CA SER A 197 2.61 -8.06 -21.09
C SER A 197 2.99 -8.38 -22.52
N GLY A 198 2.67 -7.52 -23.49
CA GLY A 198 2.95 -7.78 -24.90
C GLY A 198 4.43 -8.11 -25.16
N GLY A 199 4.67 -9.19 -25.90
CA GLY A 199 6.00 -9.73 -26.19
C GLY A 199 6.56 -10.65 -25.10
N SER A 200 5.83 -10.85 -23.99
CA SER A 200 6.20 -11.82 -22.95
C SER A 200 5.67 -13.22 -23.27
N VAL A 201 6.08 -14.20 -22.47
CA VAL A 201 5.55 -15.57 -22.53
C VAL A 201 4.05 -15.68 -22.23
N LYS A 202 3.45 -14.66 -21.59
CA LYS A 202 2.01 -14.64 -21.26
C LYS A 202 1.18 -13.97 -22.36
N ASN A 203 1.80 -13.11 -23.17
CA ASN A 203 1.18 -12.42 -24.31
C ASN A 203 2.17 -12.34 -25.48
N PRO A 204 2.41 -13.46 -26.19
CA PRO A 204 3.51 -13.58 -27.15
C PRO A 204 3.29 -12.84 -28.47
N TYR A 205 2.04 -12.53 -28.82
CA TYR A 205 1.68 -12.00 -30.14
C TYR A 205 1.56 -10.47 -30.18
N GLU A 206 1.06 -9.85 -29.12
CA GLU A 206 1.00 -8.39 -29.05
C GLU A 206 2.38 -7.79 -28.80
N LYS A 207 2.62 -6.58 -29.31
CA LYS A 207 3.82 -5.81 -28.97
C LYS A 207 3.59 -5.09 -27.63
N GLY A 208 4.58 -5.12 -26.75
CA GLY A 208 4.51 -4.47 -25.45
C GLY A 208 5.87 -4.43 -24.76
N LEU A 209 5.84 -4.34 -23.43
CA LEU A 209 7.03 -4.17 -22.59
C LEU A 209 7.70 -5.47 -22.15
N GLY A 210 7.20 -6.62 -22.61
CA GLY A 210 7.78 -7.94 -22.37
C GLY A 210 7.71 -8.42 -20.91
N ILE A 211 6.92 -7.77 -20.06
CA ILE A 211 6.80 -8.15 -18.63
C ILE A 211 5.89 -9.38 -18.52
N PRO A 212 6.33 -10.51 -17.96
CA PRO A 212 5.48 -11.70 -17.81
C PRO A 212 4.49 -11.49 -16.66
N VAL A 213 3.38 -10.80 -16.91
CA VAL A 213 2.31 -10.58 -15.92
C VAL A 213 1.53 -11.87 -15.72
N ASP A 214 1.57 -12.47 -14.53
CA ASP A 214 0.93 -13.77 -14.26
C ASP A 214 -0.58 -13.67 -14.04
N LEU A 215 -1.05 -12.58 -13.44
CA LEU A 215 -2.47 -12.31 -13.21
C LEU A 215 -2.74 -10.80 -13.13
N ALA A 216 -4.00 -10.41 -13.27
CA ALA A 216 -4.50 -9.09 -12.93
C ALA A 216 -5.66 -9.17 -11.92
N PHE A 217 -5.78 -8.16 -11.08
CA PHE A 217 -6.76 -8.11 -10.00
C PHE A 217 -7.33 -6.70 -9.91
N ALA A 218 -8.62 -6.57 -10.23
CA ALA A 218 -9.35 -5.32 -10.09
C ALA A 218 -10.06 -5.30 -8.73
N PHE A 219 -9.54 -4.50 -7.80
CA PHE A 219 -10.16 -4.31 -6.49
C PHE A 219 -11.28 -3.27 -6.61
N HIS A 220 -12.51 -3.65 -6.26
CA HIS A 220 -13.67 -2.77 -6.15
C HIS A 220 -14.42 -3.00 -4.83
N THR A 221 -15.34 -2.09 -4.55
CA THR A 221 -16.40 -2.24 -3.56
C THR A 221 -17.72 -1.93 -4.26
N ASP A 222 -18.77 -2.65 -3.89
CA ASP A 222 -20.06 -2.60 -4.58
C ASP A 222 -20.93 -1.47 -4.05
N ALA A 223 -21.98 -1.14 -4.81
CA ALA A 223 -23.06 -0.28 -4.38
C ALA A 223 -24.29 -1.13 -4.00
N GLY A 224 -25.00 -0.72 -2.96
CA GLY A 224 -26.22 -1.38 -2.50
C GLY A 224 -26.51 -1.13 -1.03
N THR A 225 -27.73 -0.74 -0.70
CA THR A 225 -28.11 -0.41 0.67
C THR A 225 -29.09 -1.45 1.21
N THR A 226 -29.02 -1.71 2.51
CA THR A 226 -30.14 -2.31 3.24
C THR A 226 -30.58 -1.34 4.33
N LEU A 227 -31.89 -1.33 4.60
CA LEU A 227 -32.43 -0.46 5.64
C LEU A 227 -32.02 -0.92 7.05
N ASN A 228 -31.60 -2.18 7.20
CA ASN A 228 -31.14 -2.76 8.46
C ASN A 228 -29.62 -2.99 8.47
N ASP A 229 -29.09 -3.62 9.52
CA ASP A 229 -27.66 -3.96 9.61
C ASP A 229 -27.36 -5.38 9.06
N SER A 230 -27.97 -5.74 7.93
CA SER A 230 -27.61 -6.98 7.22
C SER A 230 -26.33 -6.81 6.42
N ILE A 231 -25.52 -7.86 6.35
CA ILE A 231 -24.27 -7.87 5.57
C ILE A 231 -24.59 -8.16 4.10
N VAL A 232 -24.04 -7.35 3.18
CA VAL A 232 -24.10 -7.60 1.73
C VAL A 232 -23.00 -8.58 1.33
N GLY A 233 -21.76 -8.33 1.75
CA GLY A 233 -20.64 -9.25 1.56
C GLY A 233 -20.02 -9.24 0.16
N THR A 234 -19.29 -10.31 -0.16
CA THR A 234 -18.27 -10.31 -1.21
C THR A 234 -18.73 -11.00 -2.50
N LEU A 235 -18.62 -10.32 -3.64
CA LEU A 235 -18.92 -10.83 -4.98
C LEU A 235 -17.64 -10.94 -5.82
N GLY A 236 -17.50 -12.03 -6.58
CA GLY A 236 -16.39 -12.24 -7.51
C GLY A 236 -16.86 -12.21 -8.96
N ILE A 237 -16.13 -11.52 -9.84
CA ILE A 237 -16.47 -11.38 -11.26
C ILE A 237 -15.28 -11.80 -12.13
N TYR A 238 -15.55 -12.60 -13.16
CA TYR A 238 -14.60 -13.02 -14.18
C TYR A 238 -15.22 -12.95 -15.57
N SER A 239 -14.42 -13.15 -16.62
CA SER A 239 -14.88 -13.20 -18.01
C SER A 239 -14.31 -14.42 -18.74
N ARG A 240 -15.17 -15.37 -19.15
CA ARG A 240 -14.72 -16.56 -19.89
C ARG A 240 -14.45 -16.31 -21.37
N PHE A 241 -15.05 -15.28 -21.96
CA PHE A 241 -15.02 -15.05 -23.40
C PHE A 241 -14.66 -13.60 -23.71
N SER A 242 -13.71 -13.42 -24.62
CA SER A 242 -13.25 -12.10 -25.07
C SER A 242 -12.84 -12.19 -26.53
N ASN A 243 -13.27 -11.23 -27.35
CA ASN A 243 -12.90 -11.11 -28.76
C ASN A 243 -13.02 -12.39 -29.59
N GLY A 244 -14.09 -13.17 -29.37
CA GLY A 244 -14.33 -14.40 -30.15
C GLY A 244 -13.63 -15.65 -29.61
N SER A 245 -12.91 -15.56 -28.49
CA SER A 245 -12.11 -16.65 -27.92
C SER A 245 -12.37 -16.86 -26.43
N ASP A 246 -12.30 -18.12 -26.00
CA ASP A 246 -12.23 -18.55 -24.59
C ASP A 246 -10.79 -18.90 -24.15
N LEU A 247 -9.80 -18.60 -24.99
CA LEU A 247 -8.37 -18.75 -24.72
C LEU A 247 -7.70 -17.38 -24.52
N PHE A 248 -6.66 -17.37 -23.70
CA PHE A 248 -5.65 -16.30 -23.67
C PHE A 248 -4.66 -16.43 -24.84
N PRO A 249 -3.86 -15.40 -25.14
CA PRO A 249 -2.87 -15.45 -26.23
C PRO A 249 -1.77 -16.51 -26.06
N ASN A 250 -1.57 -17.06 -24.86
CA ASN A 250 -0.65 -18.17 -24.61
C ASN A 250 -1.34 -19.55 -24.66
N ASP A 251 -2.51 -19.63 -25.29
CA ASP A 251 -3.37 -20.83 -25.42
C ASP A 251 -3.93 -21.36 -24.09
N SER A 252 -3.69 -20.67 -22.97
CA SER A 252 -4.29 -21.07 -21.69
C SER A 252 -5.78 -20.72 -21.65
N PRO A 253 -6.64 -21.56 -21.03
CA PRO A 253 -8.07 -21.27 -20.98
C PRO A 253 -8.39 -20.07 -20.10
N ARG A 254 -9.24 -19.15 -20.58
CA ARG A 254 -9.78 -18.04 -19.77
C ARG A 254 -10.54 -18.51 -18.55
N LEU A 255 -11.03 -19.75 -18.56
CA LEU A 255 -11.68 -20.41 -17.42
C LEU A 255 -10.81 -20.43 -16.17
N THR A 256 -9.47 -20.36 -16.29
CA THR A 256 -8.58 -20.25 -15.12
C THR A 256 -8.89 -19.03 -14.25
N SER A 257 -9.44 -17.95 -14.84
CA SER A 257 -9.91 -16.77 -14.11
C SER A 257 -11.04 -17.10 -13.13
N ARG A 258 -11.92 -18.06 -13.45
CA ARG A 258 -12.96 -18.55 -12.54
C ARG A 258 -12.33 -19.25 -11.34
N TYR A 259 -11.34 -20.12 -11.55
CA TYR A 259 -10.65 -20.82 -10.45
C TYR A 259 -9.89 -19.84 -9.54
N MET A 260 -9.19 -18.88 -10.13
CA MET A 260 -8.54 -17.79 -9.39
C MET A 260 -9.55 -17.00 -8.53
N THR A 261 -10.67 -16.59 -9.13
CA THR A 261 -11.73 -15.84 -8.43
C THR A 261 -12.32 -16.66 -7.27
N ASP A 262 -12.57 -17.95 -7.49
CA ASP A 262 -13.13 -18.87 -6.49
C ASP A 262 -12.18 -19.06 -5.29
N LEU A 263 -10.88 -19.25 -5.55
CA LEU A 263 -9.86 -19.38 -4.50
C LEU A 263 -9.73 -18.10 -3.67
N ILE A 264 -9.63 -16.95 -4.34
CA ILE A 264 -9.46 -15.65 -3.66
C ILE A 264 -10.73 -15.28 -2.87
N GLN A 265 -11.92 -15.43 -3.46
CA GLN A 265 -13.17 -15.14 -2.76
C GLN A 265 -13.38 -16.06 -1.56
N THR A 266 -13.08 -17.35 -1.69
CA THR A 266 -13.18 -18.31 -0.58
C THR A 266 -12.25 -17.91 0.56
N GLN A 267 -10.99 -17.61 0.26
CA GLN A 267 -10.03 -17.16 1.26
C GLN A 267 -10.50 -15.90 2.00
N ILE A 268 -10.98 -14.89 1.26
CA ILE A 268 -11.49 -13.64 1.84
C ILE A 268 -12.66 -13.92 2.79
N VAL A 269 -13.66 -14.69 2.33
CA VAL A 269 -14.86 -14.92 3.13
C VAL A 269 -14.55 -15.75 4.38
N GLU A 270 -13.75 -16.80 4.26
CA GLU A 270 -13.38 -17.64 5.41
C GLU A 270 -12.62 -16.85 6.48
N ASP A 271 -11.64 -16.04 6.07
CA ASP A 271 -10.89 -15.19 7.00
C ASP A 271 -11.79 -14.14 7.66
N ILE A 272 -12.68 -13.48 6.91
CA ILE A 272 -13.63 -12.51 7.49
C ILE A 272 -14.58 -13.20 8.47
N GLN A 273 -15.12 -14.37 8.12
CA GLN A 273 -16.03 -15.11 8.99
C GLN A 273 -15.34 -15.55 10.29
N TYR A 274 -14.09 -15.97 10.21
CA TYR A 274 -13.30 -16.41 11.36
C TYR A 274 -12.84 -15.27 12.26
N LEU A 275 -12.47 -14.11 11.70
CA LEU A 275 -11.90 -13.01 12.48
C LEU A 275 -12.94 -11.97 12.91
N HIS A 276 -13.97 -11.72 12.10
CA HIS A 276 -14.76 -10.48 12.18
C HIS A 276 -16.28 -10.69 12.21
N GLU A 277 -16.84 -11.42 11.24
CA GLU A 277 -18.28 -11.45 10.99
C GLU A 277 -18.74 -12.84 10.50
N PRO A 278 -19.19 -13.72 11.40
CA PRO A 278 -19.58 -15.10 11.06
C PRO A 278 -20.64 -15.21 9.97
N ILE A 279 -21.49 -14.19 9.80
CA ILE A 279 -22.54 -14.18 8.76
C ILE A 279 -22.11 -13.42 7.49
N TRP A 280 -20.83 -13.13 7.31
CA TRP A 280 -20.34 -12.45 6.11
C TRP A 280 -20.70 -13.27 4.86
N GLN A 281 -21.39 -12.63 3.91
CA GLN A 281 -21.98 -13.35 2.81
C GLN A 281 -20.95 -13.60 1.70
N ARG A 282 -20.86 -14.87 1.26
CA ARG A 282 -20.25 -15.24 -0.01
C ARG A 282 -21.29 -15.06 -1.12
N ARG A 283 -21.22 -13.96 -1.85
CA ARG A 283 -22.08 -13.73 -3.03
C ARG A 283 -21.59 -14.53 -4.23
N GLY A 284 -22.24 -14.36 -5.37
CA GLY A 284 -22.01 -15.16 -6.57
C GLY A 284 -20.60 -15.07 -7.16
N LEU A 285 -20.29 -16.04 -8.01
CA LEU A 285 -19.21 -15.96 -8.99
C LEU A 285 -19.84 -15.63 -10.34
N TRP A 286 -19.64 -14.41 -10.82
CA TRP A 286 -20.29 -13.89 -12.01
C TRP A 286 -19.36 -13.96 -13.22
N ASP A 287 -19.85 -14.62 -14.27
CA ASP A 287 -19.29 -14.53 -15.60
C ASP A 287 -19.92 -13.35 -16.33
N LYS A 288 -19.24 -12.20 -16.32
CA LYS A 288 -19.74 -10.93 -16.87
C LYS A 288 -18.64 -10.18 -17.59
N SER A 289 -19.02 -9.59 -18.73
CA SER A 289 -18.15 -8.90 -19.69
C SER A 289 -17.75 -7.49 -19.22
N TYR A 290 -17.23 -7.36 -18.01
CA TYR A 290 -16.73 -6.09 -17.48
C TYR A 290 -15.36 -5.80 -18.07
N SER A 291 -15.10 -4.55 -18.46
CA SER A 291 -13.84 -4.22 -19.16
C SER A 291 -12.60 -4.66 -18.37
N GLU A 292 -12.60 -4.46 -17.05
CA GLU A 292 -11.46 -4.78 -16.20
C GLU A 292 -11.20 -6.28 -16.04
N SER A 293 -12.20 -7.15 -16.15
CA SER A 293 -12.01 -8.62 -16.13
C SER A 293 -11.88 -9.25 -17.51
N ARG A 294 -12.41 -8.57 -18.55
CA ARG A 294 -12.41 -9.06 -19.94
C ARG A 294 -11.17 -8.64 -20.74
N THR A 295 -10.77 -7.38 -20.62
CA THR A 295 -9.77 -6.75 -21.49
C THR A 295 -8.36 -7.27 -21.24
N PRO A 296 -7.93 -7.52 -19.98
CA PRO A 296 -6.65 -8.18 -19.74
C PRO A 296 -6.54 -9.53 -20.45
N VAL A 297 -5.38 -9.75 -21.06
CA VAL A 297 -5.02 -11.00 -21.74
C VAL A 297 -4.28 -11.99 -20.83
N VAL A 298 -4.44 -11.83 -19.53
CA VAL A 298 -3.91 -12.70 -18.46
C VAL A 298 -5.05 -13.09 -17.51
N PRO A 299 -4.94 -14.17 -16.72
CA PRO A 299 -5.92 -14.54 -15.69
C PRO A 299 -6.34 -13.33 -14.86
N THR A 300 -7.64 -13.03 -14.81
CA THR A 300 -8.13 -11.79 -14.18
C THR A 300 -9.41 -11.97 -13.39
N MET A 301 -9.46 -11.38 -12.20
CA MET A 301 -10.69 -11.22 -11.43
C MET A 301 -10.98 -9.75 -11.16
N LEU A 302 -12.26 -9.43 -11.08
CA LEU A 302 -12.75 -8.22 -10.42
C LEU A 302 -13.40 -8.64 -9.10
N LEU A 303 -12.96 -8.02 -8.01
CA LEU A 303 -13.47 -8.24 -6.67
C LEU A 303 -14.42 -7.10 -6.32
N GLU A 304 -15.63 -7.43 -5.90
CA GLU A 304 -16.53 -6.52 -5.20
C GLU A 304 -16.52 -6.92 -3.72
N LEU A 305 -15.65 -6.30 -2.91
CA LEU A 305 -15.33 -6.80 -1.57
C LEU A 305 -16.52 -6.74 -0.60
N LEU A 306 -17.16 -5.58 -0.55
CA LEU A 306 -18.20 -5.20 0.39
C LEU A 306 -19.08 -4.13 -0.26
N SER A 307 -20.23 -3.78 0.31
CA SER A 307 -21.00 -2.62 -0.17
C SER A 307 -20.61 -1.32 0.52
N HIS A 308 -20.10 -0.34 -0.23
CA HIS A 308 -19.70 0.97 0.32
C HIS A 308 -20.87 1.91 0.61
N GLN A 309 -22.09 1.55 0.19
CA GLN A 309 -23.31 2.27 0.58
C GLN A 309 -23.99 1.65 1.81
N ASN A 310 -23.61 0.42 2.19
CA ASN A 310 -24.21 -0.28 3.31
C ASN A 310 -23.45 -0.01 4.59
N LEU A 311 -24.13 0.50 5.62
CA LEU A 311 -23.48 0.81 6.90
C LEU A 311 -22.85 -0.42 7.55
N ALA A 312 -23.54 -1.57 7.53
CA ALA A 312 -23.06 -2.76 8.22
C ALA A 312 -21.71 -3.22 7.66
N ASP A 313 -21.57 -3.22 6.33
CA ASP A 313 -20.33 -3.49 5.62
C ASP A 313 -19.26 -2.41 5.89
N MET A 314 -19.63 -1.12 5.81
CA MET A 314 -18.67 -0.02 6.00
C MET A 314 -18.13 0.13 7.42
N ARG A 315 -18.84 -0.37 8.44
CA ARG A 315 -18.28 -0.49 9.80
C ARG A 315 -17.05 -1.37 9.86
N TYR A 316 -16.92 -2.33 8.93
CA TYR A 316 -15.71 -3.11 8.72
C TYR A 316 -14.79 -2.42 7.71
N GLY A 317 -15.34 -1.91 6.60
CA GLY A 317 -14.56 -1.26 5.53
C GLY A 317 -13.75 -0.04 5.96
N LEU A 318 -14.12 0.63 7.05
CA LEU A 318 -13.36 1.73 7.65
C LEU A 318 -12.40 1.32 8.77
N ASP A 319 -12.42 0.05 9.20
CA ASP A 319 -11.56 -0.45 10.27
C ASP A 319 -10.17 -0.85 9.72
N PRO A 320 -9.07 -0.24 10.21
CA PRO A 320 -7.72 -0.56 9.69
C PRO A 320 -7.30 -2.03 9.91
N GLN A 321 -7.76 -2.68 10.98
CA GLN A 321 -7.45 -4.10 11.22
C GLN A 321 -8.18 -4.98 10.21
N PHE A 322 -9.46 -4.72 9.95
CA PHE A 322 -10.20 -5.42 8.90
C PHE A 322 -9.54 -5.27 7.52
N ARG A 323 -9.09 -4.06 7.18
CA ARG A 323 -8.37 -3.80 5.92
C ARG A 323 -7.07 -4.62 5.84
N PHE A 324 -6.31 -4.73 6.93
CA PHE A 324 -5.12 -5.56 7.01
C PHE A 324 -5.45 -7.04 6.78
N ASP A 325 -6.44 -7.57 7.51
CA ASP A 325 -6.81 -8.99 7.44
C ASP A 325 -7.34 -9.38 6.05
N VAL A 326 -8.18 -8.54 5.44
CA VAL A 326 -8.68 -8.78 4.07
C VAL A 326 -7.56 -8.68 3.04
N SER A 327 -6.65 -7.72 3.18
CA SER A 327 -5.49 -7.61 2.28
C SER A 327 -4.61 -8.86 2.37
N ARG A 328 -4.41 -9.39 3.58
CA ARG A 328 -3.70 -10.65 3.82
C ARG A 328 -4.46 -11.84 3.21
N ALA A 329 -5.78 -11.88 3.32
CA ALA A 329 -6.60 -12.92 2.70
C ALA A 329 -6.50 -12.90 1.17
N ILE A 330 -6.54 -11.71 0.55
CA ILE A 330 -6.33 -11.55 -0.90
C ILE A 330 -4.96 -12.09 -1.30
N TYR A 331 -3.90 -11.69 -0.58
CA TYR A 331 -2.54 -12.18 -0.80
C TYR A 331 -2.45 -13.72 -0.71
N LYS A 332 -3.00 -14.33 0.36
CA LYS A 332 -3.04 -15.79 0.51
C LYS A 332 -3.76 -16.47 -0.66
N GLY A 333 -4.90 -15.93 -1.09
CA GLY A 333 -5.66 -16.44 -2.23
C GLY A 333 -4.88 -16.39 -3.55
N MET A 334 -4.21 -15.26 -3.83
CA MET A 334 -3.36 -15.10 -5.01
C MET A 334 -2.16 -16.05 -4.98
N LEU A 335 -1.48 -16.15 -3.84
CA LEU A 335 -0.32 -17.02 -3.66
C LEU A 335 -0.69 -18.49 -3.89
N ARG A 336 -1.81 -18.95 -3.31
CA ARG A 336 -2.31 -20.32 -3.49
C ARG A 336 -2.69 -20.59 -4.95
N TYR A 337 -3.30 -19.62 -5.64
CA TYR A 337 -3.58 -19.73 -7.07
C TYR A 337 -2.30 -19.90 -7.90
N LEU A 338 -1.32 -19.01 -7.72
CA LEU A 338 -0.05 -19.05 -8.46
C LEU A 338 0.71 -20.36 -8.18
N SER A 339 0.82 -20.73 -6.90
CA SER A 339 1.40 -22.01 -6.47
C SER A 339 0.74 -23.21 -7.14
N THR A 340 -0.60 -23.21 -7.26
CA THR A 340 -1.36 -24.28 -7.90
C THR A 340 -1.10 -24.34 -9.41
N VAL A 341 -1.07 -23.19 -10.08
CA VAL A 341 -0.83 -23.11 -11.53
C VAL A 341 0.60 -23.52 -11.89
N ASP A 342 1.57 -23.11 -11.08
CA ASP A 342 2.99 -23.36 -11.32
C ASP A 342 3.50 -24.67 -10.71
N GLY A 343 2.67 -25.37 -9.93
CA GLY A 343 3.06 -26.61 -9.24
C GLY A 343 4.20 -26.41 -8.22
N SER A 344 4.29 -25.21 -7.64
CA SER A 344 5.39 -24.81 -6.76
C SER A 344 4.93 -24.71 -5.30
N PRO A 345 5.74 -25.12 -4.31
CA PRO A 345 5.40 -24.92 -2.90
C PRO A 345 5.32 -23.43 -2.55
N TYR A 346 4.56 -23.09 -1.51
CA TYR A 346 4.45 -21.72 -1.00
C TYR A 346 4.62 -21.67 0.52
N VAL A 347 5.02 -20.49 1.00
CA VAL A 347 5.05 -20.12 2.42
C VAL A 347 4.42 -18.74 2.53
N VAL A 348 3.57 -18.53 3.53
CA VAL A 348 2.97 -17.21 3.79
C VAL A 348 3.88 -16.39 4.70
N GLN A 349 4.04 -15.09 4.43
CA GLN A 349 4.83 -14.21 5.30
C GLN A 349 4.27 -14.18 6.74
N PRO A 350 5.10 -14.00 7.79
CA PRO A 350 4.64 -14.01 9.17
C PRO A 350 3.81 -12.78 9.57
N LEU A 351 3.16 -12.86 10.74
CA LEU A 351 2.55 -11.70 11.39
C LEU A 351 3.59 -10.86 12.14
N PRO A 352 3.32 -9.56 12.39
CA PRO A 352 4.19 -8.69 13.18
C PRO A 352 4.50 -9.27 14.55
N VAL A 353 5.71 -9.05 15.06
CA VAL A 353 6.06 -9.46 16.42
C VAL A 353 5.22 -8.70 17.45
N ASN A 354 5.07 -9.28 18.64
CA ASN A 354 4.35 -8.65 19.74
C ASN A 354 5.20 -8.57 21.01
N SER A 355 4.68 -7.87 22.02
CA SER A 355 5.27 -7.79 23.36
C SER A 355 6.70 -7.27 23.38
N PHE A 356 7.04 -6.30 22.54
CA PHE A 356 8.39 -5.75 22.44
C PHE A 356 8.77 -4.97 23.71
N SER A 357 10.00 -5.14 24.20
CA SER A 357 10.55 -4.42 25.35
C SER A 357 12.05 -4.18 25.19
N ILE A 358 12.55 -3.10 25.78
CA ILE A 358 13.98 -2.78 25.84
C ILE A 358 14.42 -2.69 27.30
N THR A 359 15.54 -3.33 27.60
CA THR A 359 16.31 -3.17 28.83
C THR A 359 17.68 -2.59 28.49
N SER A 360 18.35 -1.97 29.46
CA SER A 360 19.70 -1.43 29.19
C SER A 360 20.60 -1.41 30.41
N THR A 361 21.84 -1.87 30.19
CA THR A 361 22.93 -1.89 31.16
C THR A 361 24.19 -1.29 30.54
N GLY A 362 24.68 -0.18 31.10
CA GLY A 362 25.89 0.49 30.62
C GLY A 362 25.77 0.99 29.18
N THR A 363 26.52 0.40 28.25
CA THR A 363 26.55 0.77 26.82
C THR A 363 25.83 -0.25 25.94
N VAL A 364 24.99 -1.11 26.52
CA VAL A 364 24.25 -2.15 25.79
C VAL A 364 22.76 -1.98 26.02
N ALA A 365 22.00 -1.96 24.93
CA ALA A 365 20.55 -2.13 24.92
C ALA A 365 20.23 -3.58 24.56
N LYS A 366 19.44 -4.25 25.39
CA LYS A 366 18.92 -5.58 25.12
C LYS A 366 17.46 -5.45 24.72
N LEU A 367 17.15 -5.96 23.54
CA LEU A 367 15.82 -5.97 22.92
C LEU A 367 15.24 -7.37 23.04
N GLU A 368 13.99 -7.48 23.46
CA GLU A 368 13.29 -8.76 23.56
C GLU A 368 11.85 -8.61 23.06
N TRP A 369 11.34 -9.62 22.35
CA TRP A 369 10.00 -9.64 21.77
C TRP A 369 9.45 -11.07 21.74
N MET A 370 8.23 -11.23 21.25
CA MET A 370 7.61 -12.54 21.02
C MET A 370 7.17 -12.69 19.56
N ALA A 371 7.26 -13.90 19.04
CA ALA A 371 6.61 -14.28 17.79
C ALA A 371 5.08 -14.15 17.91
N THR A 372 4.41 -13.92 16.80
CA THR A 372 2.95 -13.96 16.70
C THR A 372 2.54 -15.16 15.86
N GLU A 373 1.75 -16.04 16.45
CA GLU A 373 1.14 -17.16 15.75
C GLU A 373 -0.01 -16.68 14.86
N ASP A 374 -0.08 -17.20 13.63
CA ASP A 374 -1.23 -17.00 12.74
C ASP A 374 -2.12 -18.25 12.80
N PRO A 375 -3.27 -18.20 13.50
CA PRO A 375 -4.15 -19.37 13.63
C PRO A 375 -4.79 -19.78 12.30
N LEU A 376 -4.82 -18.88 11.30
CA LEU A 376 -5.40 -19.13 9.98
C LEU A 376 -4.39 -19.62 8.95
N GLU A 377 -3.09 -19.62 9.28
CA GLU A 377 -2.04 -19.96 8.32
C GLU A 377 -0.83 -20.59 8.99
N PRO A 378 -0.82 -21.93 9.14
CA PRO A 378 0.27 -22.66 9.78
C PRO A 378 1.64 -22.51 9.11
N SER A 379 1.71 -22.10 7.84
CA SER A 379 3.00 -21.84 7.17
C SER A 379 3.62 -20.48 7.55
N ALA A 380 2.87 -19.58 8.17
CA ALA A 380 3.30 -18.22 8.51
C ALA A 380 4.21 -18.13 9.76
N VAL A 381 4.99 -19.17 10.04
CA VAL A 381 5.88 -19.23 11.19
C VAL A 381 7.12 -18.37 10.94
N PRO A 382 7.49 -17.47 11.87
CA PRO A 382 8.76 -16.75 11.81
C PRO A 382 9.97 -17.70 11.91
N GLU A 383 10.93 -17.55 11.01
CA GLU A 383 12.22 -18.26 11.08
C GLU A 383 13.34 -17.35 11.58
N LYS A 384 13.26 -16.06 11.25
CA LYS A 384 14.24 -15.03 11.57
C LYS A 384 13.52 -13.72 11.88
N TYR A 385 14.29 -12.74 12.33
CA TYR A 385 13.81 -11.39 12.60
C TYR A 385 14.81 -10.36 12.07
N ILE A 386 14.31 -9.20 11.67
CA ILE A 386 15.14 -8.06 11.26
C ILE A 386 14.96 -6.96 12.31
N VAL A 387 16.07 -6.52 12.89
CA VAL A 387 16.10 -5.40 13.85
C VAL A 387 16.59 -4.15 13.12
N TYR A 388 15.68 -3.20 12.92
CA TYR A 388 15.99 -1.90 12.33
C TYR A 388 16.38 -0.91 13.41
N THR A 389 17.43 -0.12 13.18
CA THR A 389 17.91 0.90 14.11
C THR A 389 17.79 2.29 13.50
N ARG A 390 17.31 3.25 14.30
CA ARG A 390 17.35 4.69 14.02
C ARG A 390 18.05 5.41 15.17
N ILE A 391 18.82 6.44 14.86
CA ILE A 391 19.53 7.25 15.85
C ILE A 391 19.01 8.69 15.77
N ASN A 392 18.69 9.30 16.91
CA ASN A 392 18.31 10.72 17.03
C ASN A 392 17.18 11.19 16.12
N GLY A 393 16.28 10.29 15.68
CA GLY A 393 15.12 10.63 14.85
C GLY A 393 15.39 10.74 13.34
N THR A 394 16.52 10.22 12.85
CA THR A 394 16.81 10.09 11.40
C THR A 394 15.95 9.01 10.72
N GLY A 395 16.36 8.48 9.56
CA GLY A 395 15.78 7.24 9.01
C GLY A 395 16.15 5.98 9.80
N PHE A 396 15.50 4.86 9.49
CA PHE A 396 15.95 3.53 9.90
C PHE A 396 16.98 2.97 8.92
N ASP A 397 17.99 2.26 9.45
CA ASP A 397 18.99 1.55 8.65
C ASP A 397 18.40 0.38 7.82
N ASN A 398 19.25 -0.39 7.15
CA ASN A 398 18.82 -1.56 6.37
C ASN A 398 18.51 -2.81 7.25
N GLY A 399 18.54 -2.67 8.58
CA GLY A 399 18.28 -3.75 9.51
C GLY A 399 19.44 -4.73 9.73
N THR A 400 19.37 -5.47 10.83
CA THR A 400 20.27 -6.59 11.16
C THR A 400 19.46 -7.84 11.42
N ILE A 401 19.79 -8.94 10.73
CA ILE A 401 19.09 -10.22 10.89
C ILE A 401 19.55 -10.94 12.17
N THR A 402 18.59 -11.51 12.89
CA THR A 402 18.82 -12.44 14.01
C THR A 402 17.87 -13.63 13.92
N ASN A 403 18.26 -14.77 14.51
CA ASN A 403 17.47 -16.00 14.53
C ASN A 403 16.77 -16.22 15.88
N THR A 404 16.88 -15.26 16.80
CA THR A 404 16.32 -15.33 18.16
C THR A 404 15.34 -14.19 18.38
N THR A 405 14.44 -14.35 19.36
CA THR A 405 13.52 -13.30 19.80
C THR A 405 14.15 -12.28 20.76
N SER A 406 15.48 -12.14 20.68
CA SER A 406 16.24 -11.15 21.41
C SER A 406 17.44 -10.69 20.59
N PHE A 407 17.89 -9.47 20.85
CA PHE A 407 19.05 -8.85 20.21
C PHE A 407 19.74 -7.91 21.20
N SER A 408 21.06 -7.78 21.08
CA SER A 408 21.84 -6.81 21.88
C SER A 408 22.50 -5.81 20.94
N LYS A 409 22.32 -4.53 21.23
CA LYS A 409 22.89 -3.43 20.46
C LYS A 409 23.80 -2.60 21.36
N GLU A 410 25.03 -2.38 20.91
CA GLU A 410 25.89 -1.36 21.50
C GLU A 410 25.32 0.03 21.21
N ILE A 411 25.21 0.83 22.27
CA ILE A 411 24.67 2.19 22.23
C ILE A 411 25.68 3.17 22.83
N ILE A 412 25.72 4.37 22.25
CA ILE A 412 26.58 5.47 22.71
C ILE A 412 25.76 6.37 23.65
N PRO A 413 26.21 6.62 24.89
CA PRO A 413 25.56 7.58 25.78
C PRO A 413 25.42 8.97 25.13
N GLY A 414 24.30 9.64 25.40
CA GLY A 414 23.99 10.93 24.77
C GLY A 414 23.30 10.83 23.41
N GLN A 415 22.98 9.63 22.92
CA GLN A 415 22.19 9.42 21.71
C GLN A 415 20.93 8.60 22.00
N ILE A 416 19.82 8.98 21.37
CA ILE A 416 18.58 8.21 21.43
C ILE A 416 18.59 7.17 20.32
N TYR A 417 18.46 5.91 20.68
CA TYR A 417 18.28 4.81 19.74
C TYR A 417 16.81 4.41 19.72
N SER A 418 16.25 4.25 18.52
CA SER A 418 14.90 3.71 18.30
C SER A 418 14.99 2.43 17.47
N PHE A 419 14.10 1.49 17.74
CA PHE A 419 14.08 0.19 17.10
C PHE A 419 12.68 -0.22 16.68
N LYS A 420 12.60 -0.93 15.55
CA LYS A 420 11.43 -1.72 15.15
C LYS A 420 11.90 -3.10 14.70
N ILE A 421 11.04 -4.10 14.87
CA ILE A 421 11.34 -5.48 14.52
C ILE A 421 10.30 -6.00 13.53
N THR A 422 10.77 -6.72 12.52
CA THR A 422 9.93 -7.52 11.64
C THR A 422 10.30 -8.99 11.76
N ALA A 423 9.31 -9.86 11.55
CA ALA A 423 9.49 -11.30 11.42
C ALA A 423 9.74 -11.66 9.95
N LEU A 424 10.55 -12.67 9.71
CA LEU A 424 10.99 -13.10 8.38
C LEU A 424 10.90 -14.62 8.25
N ASN A 425 10.36 -15.08 7.13
CA ASN A 425 10.49 -16.45 6.65
C ASN A 425 10.65 -16.44 5.11
N GLU A 426 10.67 -17.62 4.48
CA GLU A 426 10.78 -17.73 3.02
C GLU A 426 9.59 -17.11 2.25
N GLY A 427 8.45 -16.88 2.91
CA GLY A 427 7.28 -16.20 2.37
C GLY A 427 7.39 -14.67 2.36
N GLY A 428 8.32 -14.09 3.10
CA GLY A 428 8.59 -12.65 3.14
C GLY A 428 8.70 -12.07 4.55
N GLU A 429 8.61 -10.75 4.61
CA GLU A 429 8.77 -9.94 5.82
C GLU A 429 7.42 -9.45 6.35
N SER A 430 7.22 -9.51 7.67
CA SER A 430 6.01 -9.01 8.32
C SER A 430 5.92 -7.48 8.33
N PHE A 431 4.75 -6.94 8.68
CA PHE A 431 4.67 -5.54 9.11
C PHE A 431 5.52 -5.33 10.38
N PRO A 432 6.00 -4.10 10.64
CA PRO A 432 6.86 -3.84 11.80
C PRO A 432 6.08 -3.85 13.11
N SER A 433 6.80 -4.12 14.20
CA SER A 433 6.36 -3.78 15.55
C SER A 433 6.13 -2.27 15.72
N GLU A 434 5.54 -1.88 16.84
CA GLU A 434 5.70 -0.51 17.36
C GLU A 434 7.18 -0.14 17.54
N ILE A 435 7.46 1.15 17.60
CA ILE A 435 8.83 1.67 17.74
C ILE A 435 9.11 1.98 19.20
N LEU A 436 10.09 1.29 19.76
CA LEU A 436 10.59 1.53 21.11
C LEU A 436 11.93 2.24 21.08
N SER A 437 12.21 3.04 22.09
CA SER A 437 13.42 3.85 22.20
C SER A 437 14.15 3.67 23.53
N VAL A 438 15.44 3.95 23.50
CA VAL A 438 16.34 3.89 24.67
C VAL A 438 17.34 5.01 24.59
N TYR A 439 17.72 5.52 25.75
CA TYR A 439 18.72 6.55 25.92
C TYR A 439 19.43 6.37 27.25
N ASN A 440 20.76 6.41 27.21
CA ASN A 440 21.57 6.48 28.41
C ASN A 440 22.20 7.87 28.50
N SER A 441 21.84 8.62 29.55
CA SER A 441 22.47 9.90 29.85
C SER A 441 23.95 9.67 30.23
N PRO A 442 24.89 10.49 29.73
CA PRO A 442 26.28 10.47 30.20
C PRO A 442 26.38 10.73 31.71
N GLU A 443 25.50 11.57 32.26
CA GLU A 443 25.36 11.88 33.68
C GLU A 443 23.88 11.78 34.05
N SER A 444 23.45 10.62 34.56
CA SER A 444 22.03 10.31 34.70
C SER A 444 21.44 10.81 36.03
N ASN A 445 20.35 11.57 35.93
CA ASN A 445 19.51 11.98 37.08
C ASN A 445 18.58 10.85 37.59
N GLY A 446 18.59 9.69 36.93
CA GLY A 446 17.70 8.57 37.20
C GLY A 446 17.23 7.90 35.90
N LYS A 447 16.58 6.74 36.03
CA LYS A 447 16.07 5.99 34.88
C LYS A 447 14.55 6.04 34.81
N ILE A 448 14.00 6.43 33.66
CA ILE A 448 12.56 6.44 33.38
C ILE A 448 12.18 5.17 32.63
N LEU A 449 11.05 4.59 33.00
CA LEU A 449 10.36 3.60 32.18
C LEU A 449 9.27 4.28 31.37
N ILE A 450 9.38 4.24 30.04
CA ILE A 450 8.32 4.71 29.14
C ILE A 450 7.49 3.52 28.69
N ILE A 451 6.19 3.53 28.95
CA ILE A 451 5.27 2.46 28.54
C ILE A 451 4.43 2.99 27.39
N ASN A 452 4.65 2.45 26.19
CA ASN A 452 3.78 2.76 25.07
C ASN A 452 2.50 1.93 25.19
N THR A 453 1.42 2.58 25.61
CA THR A 453 0.11 1.97 25.69
C THR A 453 -0.82 2.50 24.61
N PHE A 454 -0.34 3.25 23.62
CA PHE A 454 -1.17 3.75 22.53
C PHE A 454 -0.97 2.94 21.26
N ASP A 455 -1.63 1.79 21.21
CA ASP A 455 -1.62 0.83 20.12
C ASP A 455 -2.93 0.80 19.32
N LYS A 456 -3.95 1.58 19.75
CA LYS A 456 -5.26 1.63 19.10
C LYS A 456 -5.14 2.03 17.63
N ILE A 457 -5.77 1.23 16.79
CA ILE A 457 -6.27 1.55 15.45
C ILE A 457 -7.76 1.21 15.44
N SER A 458 -8.58 2.00 14.74
CA SER A 458 -10.03 1.80 14.76
C SER A 458 -10.74 2.61 13.69
N ALA A 459 -11.89 2.12 13.24
CA ALA A 459 -12.87 2.89 12.48
C ALA A 459 -13.44 4.08 13.30
N PRO A 460 -14.02 5.10 12.63
CA PRO A 460 -14.83 6.11 13.33
C PRO A 460 -16.04 5.46 14.02
N VAL A 461 -16.48 6.06 15.13
CA VAL A 461 -17.67 5.60 15.82
C VAL A 461 -18.89 5.70 14.91
N SER A 462 -19.73 4.66 14.95
CA SER A 462 -20.95 4.60 14.17
C SER A 462 -22.16 4.39 15.05
N PHE A 463 -23.33 4.76 14.54
CA PHE A 463 -24.61 4.55 15.22
C PHE A 463 -25.66 4.04 14.24
N ALA A 464 -26.73 3.46 14.78
CA ALA A 464 -27.97 3.18 14.07
C ALA A 464 -29.14 3.36 15.05
N SER A 465 -30.19 4.05 14.64
CA SER A 465 -31.40 4.22 15.43
C SER A 465 -32.17 2.90 15.51
N LYS A 466 -32.96 2.72 16.58
CA LYS A 466 -33.72 1.47 16.80
C LYS A 466 -34.76 1.19 15.70
N ASP A 467 -35.30 2.23 15.10
CA ASP A 467 -36.24 2.16 13.97
C ASP A 467 -35.53 2.02 12.61
N SER A 468 -34.20 1.99 12.60
CA SER A 468 -33.34 1.91 11.41
C SER A 468 -33.48 3.08 10.42
N MET A 469 -34.11 4.19 10.82
CA MET A 469 -34.27 5.36 9.95
C MET A 469 -33.04 6.25 9.86
N TYR A 470 -32.23 6.27 10.91
CA TYR A 470 -31.02 7.08 11.00
C TYR A 470 -29.81 6.22 11.31
N ALA A 471 -28.71 6.43 10.60
CA ALA A 471 -27.46 5.75 10.89
C ALA A 471 -26.27 6.47 10.23
N GLY A 472 -25.06 6.10 10.60
CA GLY A 472 -23.86 6.65 9.97
C GLY A 472 -22.65 6.68 10.91
N PHE A 473 -21.65 7.46 10.52
CA PHE A 473 -20.42 7.67 11.26
C PHE A 473 -20.39 9.07 11.88
N GLU A 474 -20.10 9.15 13.19
CA GLU A 474 -20.02 10.41 13.93
C GLU A 474 -18.57 10.70 14.32
N ASP A 475 -17.79 11.16 13.35
CA ASP A 475 -16.37 11.50 13.53
C ASP A 475 -16.13 12.58 14.61
N SER A 476 -17.10 13.47 14.85
CA SER A 476 -17.07 14.44 15.94
C SER A 476 -17.04 13.83 17.35
N LYS A 477 -17.51 12.59 17.52
CA LYS A 477 -17.46 11.85 18.80
C LYS A 477 -16.17 11.05 18.93
N ASP A 478 -15.88 10.23 17.92
CA ASP A 478 -14.58 9.56 17.76
C ASP A 478 -14.34 9.33 16.27
N SER A 479 -13.40 10.07 15.70
CA SER A 479 -12.96 9.94 14.31
C SER A 479 -12.27 8.62 13.98
N GLY A 480 -12.09 7.74 14.98
CA GLY A 480 -11.25 6.57 14.86
C GLY A 480 -9.77 6.93 14.93
N VAL A 481 -8.93 5.95 14.60
CA VAL A 481 -7.48 6.08 14.58
C VAL A 481 -6.95 5.26 13.40
N PRO A 482 -6.53 5.91 12.30
CA PRO A 482 -5.92 5.21 11.17
C PRO A 482 -4.59 4.53 11.53
N TYR A 483 -4.21 3.50 10.77
CA TYR A 483 -2.85 2.95 10.81
C TYR A 483 -1.91 3.88 10.03
N LEU A 484 -0.97 4.54 10.72
CA LEU A 484 -0.01 5.54 10.20
C LEU A 484 -0.64 6.81 9.63
N PHE A 485 -1.55 6.70 8.66
CA PHE A 485 -2.26 7.80 8.03
C PHE A 485 -3.53 7.30 7.32
N ASP A 486 -4.40 8.23 6.91
CA ASP A 486 -5.54 7.95 6.04
C ASP A 486 -5.61 8.95 4.89
N GLY A 487 -5.72 8.45 3.67
CA GLY A 487 -5.96 9.23 2.45
C GLY A 487 -7.37 9.07 1.90
N SER A 488 -8.26 8.35 2.59
CA SER A 488 -9.63 8.06 2.15
C SER A 488 -10.70 8.93 2.82
N TYR A 489 -10.35 9.68 3.86
CA TYR A 489 -11.29 10.57 4.54
C TYR A 489 -11.52 11.86 3.74
N ILE A 490 -12.74 12.05 3.24
CA ILE A 490 -13.12 13.20 2.41
C ILE A 490 -13.81 14.33 3.19
N GLY A 491 -14.38 14.03 4.36
CA GLY A 491 -15.04 14.98 5.26
C GLY A 491 -16.11 14.31 6.12
N SER A 492 -16.70 15.07 7.05
CA SER A 492 -17.73 14.55 7.96
C SER A 492 -19.01 14.20 7.22
N GLN A 493 -19.65 13.11 7.63
CA GLN A 493 -20.97 12.72 7.14
C GLN A 493 -22.03 13.75 7.59
N TYR A 494 -22.95 14.12 6.68
CA TYR A 494 -24.06 15.03 7.00
C TYR A 494 -25.45 14.44 6.70
N GLU A 495 -25.57 13.44 5.83
CA GLU A 495 -26.85 12.77 5.56
C GLU A 495 -26.91 11.41 6.26
N PHE A 496 -27.70 11.36 7.34
CA PHE A 496 -27.86 10.18 8.18
C PHE A 496 -29.17 9.42 7.94
N ARG A 497 -30.10 9.97 7.15
CA ARG A 497 -31.39 9.33 6.88
C ARG A 497 -31.23 8.23 5.83
N ARG A 498 -31.44 6.98 6.22
CA ARG A 498 -31.29 5.81 5.32
C ARG A 498 -32.24 5.82 4.13
N VAL A 499 -33.36 6.53 4.25
CA VAL A 499 -34.43 6.57 3.24
C VAL A 499 -34.13 7.51 2.07
N ILE A 500 -33.11 8.37 2.18
CA ILE A 500 -32.79 9.32 1.11
C ILE A 500 -31.96 8.59 0.04
N PRO A 501 -32.51 8.42 -1.18
CA PRO A 501 -31.78 7.74 -2.24
C PRO A 501 -30.67 8.64 -2.79
N TRP A 502 -29.73 8.01 -3.50
CA TRP A 502 -28.88 8.74 -4.43
C TRP A 502 -29.73 9.32 -5.56
N MET A 503 -29.57 10.61 -5.84
CA MET A 503 -30.25 11.30 -6.94
C MET A 503 -29.26 11.69 -8.04
N ASP A 504 -28.16 12.34 -7.65
CA ASP A 504 -27.04 12.76 -8.50
C ASP A 504 -25.79 13.03 -7.63
N ASP A 505 -24.71 13.48 -8.25
CA ASP A 505 -23.43 13.75 -7.56
C ASP A 505 -23.53 14.92 -6.57
N ASP A 506 -24.46 15.87 -6.78
CA ASP A 506 -24.72 16.98 -5.86
C ASP A 506 -25.66 16.59 -4.71
N SER A 507 -26.42 15.51 -4.89
CA SER A 507 -27.38 14.96 -3.94
C SER A 507 -27.22 13.44 -3.77
N PRO A 508 -26.13 12.98 -3.13
CA PRO A 508 -25.76 11.57 -3.13
C PRO A 508 -26.58 10.69 -2.16
N GLY A 509 -27.40 11.30 -1.30
CA GLY A 509 -28.30 10.59 -0.38
C GLY A 509 -27.62 10.04 0.87
N PHE A 510 -28.14 8.93 1.42
CA PHE A 510 -27.60 8.31 2.63
C PHE A 510 -26.08 8.09 2.56
N GLY A 511 -25.35 8.55 3.58
CA GLY A 511 -23.89 8.44 3.63
C GLY A 511 -23.15 9.66 3.06
N ALA A 512 -23.87 10.65 2.52
CA ALA A 512 -23.27 11.88 2.01
C ALA A 512 -22.35 12.54 3.04
N SER A 513 -21.15 12.89 2.59
CA SER A 513 -20.11 13.52 3.40
C SER A 513 -19.62 14.78 2.70
N TYR A 514 -19.07 15.71 3.48
CA TYR A 514 -18.36 16.85 2.90
C TYR A 514 -17.12 16.39 2.12
N ALA A 515 -16.66 17.21 1.19
CA ALA A 515 -15.49 16.96 0.32
C ALA A 515 -14.28 17.85 0.68
N ASN A 516 -14.23 18.41 1.88
CA ASN A 516 -13.24 19.40 2.31
C ASN A 516 -11.88 18.81 2.76
N PHE A 517 -11.71 17.49 2.65
CA PHE A 517 -10.47 16.75 2.94
C PHE A 517 -9.97 15.86 1.79
N GLU A 518 -10.60 15.86 0.62
CA GLU A 518 -10.20 15.01 -0.53
C GLU A 518 -8.74 15.18 -1.00
N SER A 519 -8.14 16.34 -0.72
CA SER A 519 -6.75 16.66 -1.06
C SER A 519 -5.77 16.51 0.10
N LYS A 520 -6.22 15.99 1.25
CA LYS A 520 -5.43 15.94 2.49
C LYS A 520 -5.12 14.50 2.90
N VAL A 521 -3.97 14.34 3.56
CA VAL A 521 -3.61 13.10 4.26
C VAL A 521 -3.81 13.36 5.75
N ILE A 522 -4.64 12.54 6.39
CA ILE A 522 -4.93 12.61 7.83
C ILE A 522 -3.89 11.78 8.56
N ALA A 523 -3.31 12.33 9.63
CA ALA A 523 -2.38 11.60 10.48
C ALA A 523 -3.09 10.45 11.23
N GLY A 524 -2.45 9.29 11.29
CA GLY A 524 -2.88 8.14 12.07
C GLY A 524 -1.94 7.85 13.24
N ASN A 525 -2.04 6.63 13.78
CA ASN A 525 -1.14 6.16 14.82
C ASN A 525 0.24 5.84 14.23
N THR A 526 1.27 6.57 14.64
CA THR A 526 2.65 6.38 14.15
C THR A 526 3.43 5.32 14.92
N PHE A 527 2.94 4.91 16.09
CA PHE A 527 3.59 3.97 17.01
C PHE A 527 5.01 4.38 17.45
N ASP A 528 5.35 5.68 17.38
CA ASP A 528 6.69 6.22 17.61
C ASP A 528 6.76 7.21 18.78
N TYR A 529 5.83 7.10 19.71
CA TYR A 529 5.71 8.01 20.84
C TYR A 529 6.85 7.91 21.87
N PRO A 530 7.47 6.73 22.12
CA PRO A 530 8.62 6.64 23.02
C PRO A 530 9.79 7.55 22.62
N TYR A 531 10.03 7.75 21.32
CA TYR A 531 11.03 8.72 20.88
C TYR A 531 10.61 10.14 21.22
N VAL A 532 9.35 10.51 20.93
CA VAL A 532 8.81 11.86 21.18
C VAL A 532 8.88 12.23 22.66
N HIS A 533 8.41 11.36 23.55
CA HIS A 533 8.46 11.56 25.00
C HIS A 533 9.89 11.48 25.54
N GLY A 534 10.64 10.48 25.07
CA GLY A 534 12.03 10.24 25.48
C GLY A 534 12.96 11.42 25.25
N LYS A 535 12.75 12.21 24.19
CA LYS A 535 13.50 13.46 23.97
C LYS A 535 13.44 14.41 25.16
N ILE A 536 12.26 14.58 25.75
CA ILE A 536 12.08 15.49 26.91
C ILE A 536 12.92 14.99 28.09
N PHE A 537 12.91 13.68 28.35
CA PHE A 537 13.69 13.09 29.44
C PHE A 537 15.20 13.16 29.18
N ALA A 538 15.62 12.92 27.93
CA ALA A 538 17.02 13.05 27.52
C ALA A 538 17.52 14.49 27.71
N ASP A 539 16.74 15.49 27.32
CA ASP A 539 17.06 16.92 27.50
C ASP A 539 17.17 17.32 28.98
N LEU A 540 16.45 16.61 29.87
CA LEU A 540 16.50 16.78 31.33
C LEU A 540 17.58 15.92 32.02
N GLY A 541 18.41 15.21 31.26
CA GLY A 541 19.52 14.40 31.79
C GLY A 541 19.09 13.07 32.42
N TYR A 542 17.88 12.58 32.14
CA TYR A 542 17.44 11.25 32.58
C TYR A 542 17.76 10.19 31.53
N SER A 543 18.17 9.00 31.98
CA SER A 543 18.18 7.82 31.11
C SER A 543 16.75 7.29 30.97
N PHE A 544 16.43 6.63 29.85
CA PHE A 544 15.16 5.94 29.72
C PHE A 544 15.27 4.67 28.88
N VAL A 545 14.36 3.74 29.18
CA VAL A 545 14.03 2.58 28.34
C VAL A 545 12.55 2.60 28.08
N SER A 546 12.11 1.94 27.00
CA SER A 546 10.68 1.80 26.73
C SER A 546 10.23 0.37 26.52
N THR A 547 8.96 0.13 26.84
CA THR A 547 8.29 -1.16 26.64
C THR A 547 6.89 -0.95 26.05
N SER A 548 6.43 -1.92 25.27
CA SER A 548 5.02 -1.97 24.85
C SER A 548 4.13 -2.36 26.02
N ARG A 549 2.81 -2.12 25.91
CA ARG A 549 1.84 -2.60 26.91
C ARG A 549 1.98 -4.11 27.17
N ASN A 550 2.04 -4.92 26.12
CA ASN A 550 2.15 -6.37 26.26
C ASN A 550 3.56 -6.80 26.71
N GLY A 551 4.59 -6.03 26.35
CA GLY A 551 5.97 -6.25 26.81
C GLY A 551 6.10 -6.10 28.32
N LEU A 552 5.40 -5.12 28.92
CA LEU A 552 5.34 -4.95 30.37
C LEU A 552 4.82 -6.20 31.10
N GLU A 553 3.83 -6.87 30.52
CA GLU A 553 3.19 -8.03 31.14
C GLU A 553 3.98 -9.33 30.95
N ARG A 554 4.70 -9.46 29.83
CA ARG A 554 5.26 -10.73 29.37
C ARG A 554 6.79 -10.79 29.35
N ILE A 555 7.47 -9.65 29.42
CA ILE A 555 8.93 -9.55 29.36
C ILE A 555 9.45 -8.91 30.64
N ALA A 556 10.53 -9.48 31.17
CA ALA A 556 11.21 -8.94 32.33
C ALA A 556 11.78 -7.54 32.02
N LEU A 557 11.52 -6.60 32.91
CA LEU A 557 12.12 -5.26 32.86
C LEU A 557 13.50 -5.26 33.52
N ASP A 558 14.15 -4.09 33.49
CA ASP A 558 15.36 -3.85 34.27
C ASP A 558 15.12 -4.13 35.76
N LYS A 559 16.14 -4.69 36.42
CA LYS A 559 16.09 -5.00 37.86
C LYS A 559 16.29 -3.78 38.74
N GLU A 560 16.94 -2.75 38.21
CA GLU A 560 17.16 -1.48 38.91
C GLU A 560 15.85 -0.68 39.00
N PRO A 561 15.61 0.02 40.12
CA PRO A 561 14.38 0.79 40.29
C PRO A 561 14.30 1.95 39.29
N PHE A 562 13.11 2.16 38.72
CA PHE A 562 12.82 3.33 37.91
C PHE A 562 12.50 4.53 38.81
N PHE A 563 13.03 5.70 38.46
CA PHE A 563 12.73 6.96 39.13
C PHE A 563 11.27 7.38 38.89
N MET A 564 10.77 7.17 37.68
CA MET A 564 9.40 7.48 37.27
C MET A 564 8.96 6.54 36.13
N VAL A 565 7.65 6.37 36.01
CA VAL A 565 6.99 5.70 34.89
C VAL A 565 6.21 6.74 34.08
N ASP A 566 6.46 6.80 32.78
CA ASP A 566 5.69 7.58 31.81
C ASP A 566 4.76 6.64 31.03
N VAL A 567 3.47 6.93 30.99
CA VAL A 567 2.46 6.08 30.34
C VAL A 567 1.83 6.84 29.18
N ILE A 568 2.11 6.37 27.96
CA ILE A 568 1.61 7.00 26.74
C ILE A 568 0.27 6.36 26.37
N ALA A 569 -0.83 7.06 26.64
CA ALA A 569 -2.18 6.56 26.39
C ALA A 569 -2.86 7.14 25.13
N GLY A 570 -2.50 8.32 24.64
CA GLY A 570 -3.09 8.90 23.42
C GLY A 570 -4.63 8.82 23.38
N LYS A 571 -5.19 8.33 22.27
CA LYS A 571 -6.64 8.02 22.11
C LYS A 571 -7.01 6.59 22.54
N GLN A 572 -6.18 5.92 23.34
CA GLN A 572 -6.42 4.54 23.73
C GLN A 572 -7.79 4.39 24.38
N GLY A 573 -8.51 3.36 23.98
CA GLY A 573 -9.84 3.05 24.48
C GLY A 573 -10.41 1.87 23.71
N GLN A 574 -11.49 1.29 24.21
CA GLN A 574 -12.20 0.23 23.51
C GLN A 574 -13.00 0.84 22.35
N SER A 575 -12.90 0.23 21.18
CA SER A 575 -13.72 0.52 20.01
C SER A 575 -14.47 -0.74 19.60
N LYS A 576 -15.66 -0.55 19.04
CA LYS A 576 -16.46 -1.63 18.48
C LYS A 576 -16.12 -1.74 16.99
N THR A 577 -15.50 -2.85 16.59
CA THR A 577 -15.32 -3.19 15.16
C THR A 577 -16.63 -3.74 14.60
N GLY A 578 -17.04 -3.29 13.42
CA GLY A 578 -18.20 -3.87 12.75
C GLY A 578 -19.48 -3.78 13.56
N ARG A 579 -20.24 -4.88 13.60
CA ARG A 579 -21.44 -5.01 14.44
C ARG A 579 -21.14 -5.44 15.88
N GLY A 580 -19.86 -5.57 16.26
CA GLY A 580 -19.40 -6.02 17.59
C GLY A 580 -19.57 -7.51 17.80
N THR A 581 -19.61 -8.27 16.70
CA THR A 581 -19.43 -9.72 16.71
C THR A 581 -17.93 -10.02 16.76
N SER A 582 -17.54 -11.10 17.43
CA SER A 582 -16.28 -11.78 17.14
C SER A 582 -16.53 -12.80 16.03
N GLY A 583 -15.51 -13.12 15.24
CA GLY A 583 -15.59 -14.26 14.34
C GLY A 583 -15.70 -15.61 15.07
N ILE A 584 -15.69 -16.71 14.30
CA ILE A 584 -16.04 -18.08 14.75
C ILE A 584 -14.98 -18.71 15.64
#